data_AF-A0A7X7U2W1-F1
#
_entry.id   AF-A0A7X7U2W1-F1
#
_cell.length_a   1.000
_cell.length_b   1.000
_cell.length_c   1.000
_cell.angle_alpha   90.00
_cell.angle_beta   90.00
_cell.angle_gamma   90.00
#
_symmetry.space_group_name_H-M   'P 1'
#
loop_
_entity.id
_entity.type
_entity.pdbx_description
1 polymer ?
#
loop_
_entity_poly.entity_id
_entity_poly.type
_entity_poly.pdbx_seq_one_letter_code
_entity_poly.pdbx_strand_id
1 'polypeptide(L)'
;MIRMALHSVPNDRGRRGVALLMVLFIVLAVTVIAAGFIARTDVELACGQNMLMEVQLKHLAESGLEHARGILTRPQGAESSLPWTWNWQQLLAGSPDYYDVSVALDTSDSTDRCLYNVSCEAYHLQNGRKAGSYGLSAAIRLNPAIGLWTKTDTTLRPNWVLHGDMLTQGNVINQAVAASLDGDVFANQLTGACVGQTRPYADVSLAWPPVTSSYTKILLSRREITSSPLSSSPGEVRIWWRGGDGHLTLGGNVTVQGMLLVPGDLTVTGSGSTITAAPNAPALYVGGNLILEDANNFKVDGLAIVNGNLRLRGGAYNVKFTGGLCLAGTVRETASDASGCGNQLQLVGNPRWTAGALDNALDLSVLDGVADYAQTSDSSTQLQLAGQYTLSLWMKAAATQNDNAGVMVRCSSDGLATHWGLQFNTGDSKVLIVRHLGDGGNAWSTGITLAEIRDAWHHVAVTWNGTTMTSYLDGAQRASGAWSYALGSGLGHLNLGAQGIPAVTTLYSGAIDDVRVYSRAWTAVEIGQIRAGQSLTYVLGHWRFNEAGSSVTILADPVRASIVAPAGCWSPATDAFVRSVARKLP
;
A
#
# COMPACT_ATOMS: atom_id res chain seq x y z
N MET A 1 -14.13 -48.96 -136.19
CA MET A 1 -12.80 -49.54 -135.90
C MET A 1 -12.31 -48.99 -134.56
N ILE A 2 -11.76 -49.87 -133.74
CA ILE A 2 -11.33 -49.77 -132.33
C ILE A 2 -10.25 -48.69 -132.09
N ARG A 3 -10.34 -47.90 -130.99
CA ARG A 3 -9.32 -47.81 -129.89
C ARG A 3 -9.57 -46.70 -128.84
N MET A 4 -9.85 -47.17 -127.63
CA MET A 4 -9.31 -46.81 -126.30
C MET A 4 -8.51 -45.49 -126.13
N ALA A 5 -8.93 -44.64 -125.19
CA ALA A 5 -8.07 -43.69 -124.49
C ALA A 5 -8.47 -43.61 -123.00
N LEU A 6 -7.50 -43.91 -122.13
CA LEU A 6 -7.57 -43.72 -120.69
C LEU A 6 -7.78 -42.23 -120.35
N HIS A 7 -8.64 -41.92 -119.39
CA HIS A 7 -8.63 -40.62 -118.72
C HIS A 7 -8.61 -40.79 -117.19
N SER A 8 -7.62 -40.17 -116.58
CA SER A 8 -7.26 -40.22 -115.17
C SER A 8 -8.26 -39.46 -114.28
N VAL A 9 -8.66 -40.08 -113.17
CA VAL A 9 -9.49 -39.48 -112.11
C VAL A 9 -8.67 -38.44 -111.31
N PRO A 10 -9.21 -37.22 -111.01
CA PRO A 10 -8.52 -36.23 -110.18
C PRO A 10 -8.53 -36.61 -108.69
N ASN A 11 -7.39 -36.41 -108.03
CA ASN A 11 -7.11 -36.82 -106.66
C ASN A 11 -7.65 -35.79 -105.63
N ASP A 12 -8.78 -36.09 -104.98
CA ASP A 12 -9.46 -35.23 -104.00
C ASP A 12 -8.87 -35.33 -102.56
N ARG A 13 -7.57 -35.62 -102.43
CA ARG A 13 -6.90 -35.87 -101.13
C ARG A 13 -6.30 -34.63 -100.44
N GLY A 14 -6.19 -33.48 -101.14
CA GLY A 14 -5.55 -32.27 -100.60
C GLY A 14 -6.43 -31.38 -99.70
N ARG A 15 -7.74 -31.27 -99.97
CA ARG A 15 -8.67 -30.41 -99.20
C ARG A 15 -9.06 -30.99 -97.84
N ARG A 16 -9.08 -32.32 -97.71
CA ARG A 16 -9.39 -33.01 -96.44
C ARG A 16 -8.23 -32.92 -95.43
N GLY A 17 -6.98 -32.87 -95.90
CA GLY A 17 -5.80 -32.74 -95.04
C GLY A 17 -5.67 -31.38 -94.36
N VAL A 18 -5.95 -30.29 -95.09
CA VAL A 18 -5.92 -28.91 -94.55
C VAL A 18 -7.05 -28.67 -93.54
N ALA A 19 -8.25 -29.18 -93.82
CA ALA A 19 -9.38 -29.11 -92.89
C ALA A 19 -9.08 -29.86 -91.57
N LEU A 20 -8.44 -31.02 -91.65
CA LEU A 20 -8.04 -31.80 -90.47
C LEU A 20 -6.99 -31.07 -89.62
N LEU A 21 -6.00 -30.43 -90.27
CA LEU A 21 -4.95 -29.65 -89.61
C LEU A 21 -5.51 -28.39 -88.93
N MET A 22 -6.49 -27.75 -89.56
CA MET A 22 -7.17 -26.57 -89.01
C MET A 22 -8.02 -26.94 -87.79
N VAL A 23 -8.76 -28.07 -87.85
CA VAL A 23 -9.48 -28.61 -86.69
C VAL A 23 -8.51 -28.97 -85.56
N LEU A 24 -7.36 -29.59 -85.87
CA LEU A 24 -6.35 -29.93 -84.87
C LEU A 24 -5.76 -28.68 -84.18
N PHE A 25 -5.50 -27.61 -84.94
CA PHE A 25 -5.02 -26.34 -84.39
C PHE A 25 -6.06 -25.65 -83.51
N ILE A 26 -7.33 -25.70 -83.91
CA ILE A 26 -8.43 -25.16 -83.10
C ILE A 26 -8.58 -25.96 -81.80
N VAL A 27 -8.54 -27.29 -81.86
CA VAL A 27 -8.58 -28.15 -80.67
C VAL A 27 -7.38 -27.87 -79.76
N LEU A 28 -6.16 -27.74 -80.31
CA LEU A 28 -4.96 -27.39 -79.55
C LEU A 28 -5.07 -26.02 -78.89
N ALA A 29 -5.58 -25.01 -79.60
CA ALA A 29 -5.77 -23.67 -79.04
C ALA A 29 -6.81 -23.69 -77.91
N VAL A 30 -7.93 -24.41 -78.10
CA VAL A 30 -8.97 -24.58 -77.06
C VAL A 30 -8.42 -25.33 -75.85
N THR A 31 -7.62 -26.38 -76.02
CA THR A 31 -7.05 -27.13 -74.87
C THR A 31 -6.03 -26.30 -74.10
N VAL A 32 -5.19 -25.50 -74.76
CA VAL A 32 -4.24 -24.61 -74.10
C VAL A 32 -4.96 -23.51 -73.32
N ILE A 33 -5.99 -22.89 -73.92
CA ILE A 33 -6.80 -21.87 -73.24
C ILE A 33 -7.54 -22.49 -72.05
N ALA A 34 -8.18 -23.66 -72.22
CA ALA A 34 -8.88 -24.36 -71.15
C ALA A 34 -7.94 -24.76 -70.01
N ALA A 35 -6.74 -25.27 -70.31
CA ALA A 35 -5.73 -25.58 -69.30
C ALA A 35 -5.26 -24.33 -68.54
N GLY A 36 -5.11 -23.20 -69.24
CA GLY A 36 -4.81 -21.90 -68.61
C GLY A 36 -5.92 -21.42 -67.66
N PHE A 37 -7.19 -21.60 -68.04
CA PHE A 37 -8.32 -21.31 -67.16
C PHE A 37 -8.34 -22.21 -65.92
N ILE A 38 -8.13 -23.52 -66.07
CA ILE A 38 -8.10 -24.48 -64.96
C ILE A 38 -6.97 -24.15 -63.98
N ALA A 39 -5.76 -23.91 -64.50
CA ALA A 39 -4.62 -23.54 -63.65
C ALA A 39 -4.87 -22.24 -62.88
N ARG A 40 -5.49 -21.25 -63.53
CA ARG A 40 -5.88 -20.00 -62.88
C ARG A 40 -6.92 -20.23 -61.78
N THR A 41 -7.96 -21.03 -62.05
CA THR A 41 -9.00 -21.32 -61.05
C THR A 41 -8.43 -22.10 -59.85
N ASP A 42 -7.48 -22.99 -60.07
CA ASP A 42 -6.82 -23.74 -58.99
C ASP A 42 -5.98 -22.81 -58.10
N VAL A 43 -5.26 -21.86 -58.71
CA VAL A 43 -4.52 -20.84 -57.96
C VAL A 43 -5.47 -19.92 -57.19
N GLU A 44 -6.55 -19.45 -57.81
CA GLU A 44 -7.56 -18.62 -57.15
C GLU A 44 -8.23 -19.36 -55.98
N LEU A 45 -8.54 -20.65 -56.14
CA LEU A 45 -9.09 -21.49 -55.08
C LEU A 45 -8.09 -21.68 -53.92
N ALA A 46 -6.83 -21.98 -54.22
CA ALA A 46 -5.78 -22.16 -53.21
C ALA A 46 -5.52 -20.84 -52.45
N CYS A 47 -5.49 -19.70 -53.15
CA CYS A 47 -5.41 -18.39 -52.53
C CYS A 47 -6.63 -18.11 -51.63
N GLY A 48 -7.84 -18.42 -52.11
CA GLY A 48 -9.07 -18.26 -51.32
C GLY A 48 -9.07 -19.12 -50.05
N GLN A 49 -8.61 -20.37 -50.14
CA GLN A 49 -8.46 -21.27 -48.99
C GLN A 49 -7.41 -20.77 -48.01
N ASN A 50 -6.27 -20.28 -48.48
CA ASN A 50 -5.23 -19.71 -47.63
C ASN A 50 -5.70 -18.42 -46.93
N MET A 51 -6.42 -17.54 -47.64
CA MET A 51 -7.01 -16.34 -47.04
C MET A 51 -8.06 -16.69 -45.99
N LEU A 52 -8.92 -17.67 -46.27
CA LEU A 52 -9.91 -18.15 -45.31
C LEU A 52 -9.24 -18.72 -44.05
N MET A 53 -8.21 -19.55 -44.24
CA MET A 53 -7.44 -20.12 -43.13
C MET A 53 -6.73 -19.03 -42.33
N GLU A 54 -6.10 -18.04 -42.97
CA GLU A 54 -5.46 -16.93 -42.26
C GLU A 54 -6.48 -16.13 -41.42
N VAL A 55 -7.65 -15.83 -41.96
CA VAL A 55 -8.72 -15.12 -41.22
C VAL A 55 -9.23 -15.97 -40.04
N GLN A 56 -9.44 -17.27 -40.24
CA GLN A 56 -9.84 -18.20 -39.18
C GLN A 56 -8.80 -18.27 -38.06
N LEU A 57 -7.52 -18.44 -38.41
CA LEU A 57 -6.42 -18.50 -37.44
C LEU A 57 -6.23 -17.17 -36.72
N LYS A 58 -6.43 -16.03 -37.40
CA LYS A 58 -6.41 -14.71 -36.76
C LYS A 58 -7.49 -14.59 -35.70
N HIS A 59 -8.75 -14.92 -36.03
CA HIS A 59 -9.84 -14.88 -35.04
C HIS A 59 -9.63 -15.88 -33.90
N LEU A 60 -9.02 -17.02 -34.18
CA LEU A 60 -8.66 -17.99 -33.17
C LEU A 60 -7.58 -17.45 -32.21
N ALA A 61 -6.57 -16.76 -32.75
CA ALA A 61 -5.54 -16.10 -31.94
C ALA A 61 -6.11 -14.94 -31.10
N GLU A 62 -7.03 -14.15 -31.66
CA GLU A 62 -7.79 -13.12 -30.92
C GLU A 62 -8.61 -13.74 -29.77
N SER A 63 -9.22 -14.91 -30.01
CA SER A 63 -9.94 -15.65 -28.97
C SER A 63 -9.00 -16.15 -27.86
N GLY A 64 -7.77 -16.56 -28.21
CA GLY A 64 -6.74 -16.87 -27.22
C GLY A 64 -6.34 -15.66 -26.38
N LEU A 65 -6.31 -14.46 -26.95
CA LEU A 65 -6.08 -13.22 -26.20
C LEU A 65 -7.21 -12.93 -25.21
N GLU A 66 -8.46 -13.10 -25.61
CA GLU A 66 -9.61 -12.97 -24.70
C GLU A 66 -9.62 -14.05 -23.62
N HIS A 67 -9.17 -15.27 -23.92
CA HIS A 67 -8.95 -16.31 -22.91
C HIS A 67 -7.94 -15.82 -21.85
N ALA A 68 -6.77 -15.30 -22.26
CA ALA A 68 -5.80 -14.74 -21.34
C ALA A 68 -6.37 -13.59 -20.49
N ARG A 69 -7.11 -12.68 -21.12
CA ARG A 69 -7.78 -11.56 -20.42
C ARG A 69 -8.81 -12.05 -19.39
N GLY A 70 -9.60 -13.07 -19.74
CA GLY A 70 -10.56 -13.69 -18.84
C GLY A 70 -9.90 -14.32 -17.61
N ILE A 71 -8.77 -15.01 -17.80
CA ILE A 71 -8.02 -15.58 -16.67
C ILE A 71 -7.34 -14.50 -15.83
N LEU A 72 -6.81 -13.43 -16.42
CA LEU A 72 -6.20 -12.32 -15.66
C LEU A 72 -7.21 -11.58 -14.77
N THR A 73 -8.46 -11.42 -15.22
CA THR A 73 -9.53 -10.83 -14.39
C THR A 73 -10.06 -11.79 -13.32
N ARG A 74 -9.90 -13.10 -13.52
CA ARG A 74 -10.32 -14.16 -12.59
C ARG A 74 -9.20 -15.19 -12.38
N PRO A 75 -8.08 -14.77 -11.77
CA PRO A 75 -6.88 -15.60 -11.65
C PRO A 75 -7.07 -16.82 -10.74
N GLN A 76 -8.17 -16.87 -9.98
CA GLN A 76 -8.52 -18.00 -9.12
C GLN A 76 -8.75 -19.30 -9.90
N GLY A 77 -9.03 -19.21 -11.21
CA GLY A 77 -9.16 -20.36 -12.10
C GLY A 77 -7.82 -20.93 -12.58
N ALA A 78 -6.70 -20.27 -12.32
CA ALA A 78 -5.39 -20.80 -12.69
C ALA A 78 -4.89 -21.81 -11.65
N GLU A 79 -4.35 -22.94 -12.12
CA GLU A 79 -3.93 -24.06 -11.27
C GLU A 79 -2.50 -23.92 -10.70
N SER A 80 -1.72 -22.95 -11.20
CA SER A 80 -0.33 -22.72 -10.83
C SER A 80 -0.01 -21.24 -10.63
N SER A 81 1.20 -20.92 -10.17
CA SER A 81 1.72 -19.55 -10.25
C SER A 81 2.15 -19.21 -11.68
N LEU A 82 2.17 -17.92 -12.02
CA LEU A 82 2.69 -17.43 -13.29
C LEU A 82 4.14 -17.92 -13.55
N PRO A 83 4.55 -18.12 -14.81
CA PRO A 83 3.74 -17.94 -16.03
C PRO A 83 2.73 -19.07 -16.22
N TRP A 84 1.58 -18.73 -16.83
CA TRP A 84 0.57 -19.70 -17.20
C TRP A 84 0.66 -20.04 -18.67
N THR A 85 0.41 -21.30 -19.02
CA THR A 85 0.43 -21.80 -20.39
C THR A 85 -0.71 -22.78 -20.60
N TRP A 86 -1.50 -22.55 -21.64
CA TRP A 86 -2.52 -23.48 -22.10
C TRP A 86 -2.22 -23.84 -23.54
N ASN A 87 -1.99 -25.13 -23.78
CA ASN A 87 -1.67 -25.65 -25.11
C ASN A 87 -2.84 -26.48 -25.64
N TRP A 88 -2.91 -26.64 -26.96
CA TRP A 88 -3.89 -27.49 -27.65
C TRP A 88 -5.34 -27.09 -27.38
N GLN A 89 -5.60 -25.80 -27.16
CA GLN A 89 -6.94 -25.31 -26.89
C GLN A 89 -7.74 -25.22 -28.19
N GLN A 90 -9.05 -25.46 -28.10
CA GLN A 90 -9.96 -25.39 -29.24
C GLN A 90 -11.23 -24.62 -28.88
N LEU A 91 -11.76 -23.85 -29.82
CA LEU A 91 -13.10 -23.23 -29.66
C LEU A 91 -14.22 -24.22 -29.99
N LEU A 92 -13.99 -25.06 -31.01
CA LEU A 92 -14.93 -26.07 -31.49
C LEU A 92 -14.30 -27.44 -31.27
N ALA A 93 -14.94 -28.26 -30.44
CA ALA A 93 -14.47 -29.60 -30.16
C ALA A 93 -14.38 -30.43 -31.46
N GLY A 94 -13.22 -31.04 -31.70
CA GLY A 94 -12.97 -31.84 -32.90
C GLY A 94 -12.59 -31.03 -34.15
N SER A 95 -12.42 -29.71 -34.04
CA SER A 95 -11.83 -28.89 -35.11
C SER A 95 -10.38 -29.31 -35.38
N PRO A 96 -9.84 -29.12 -36.60
CA PRO A 96 -8.40 -29.17 -36.85
C PRO A 96 -7.65 -27.92 -36.39
N ASP A 97 -8.36 -26.88 -35.93
CA ASP A 97 -7.76 -25.62 -35.48
C ASP A 97 -7.51 -25.62 -33.97
N TYR A 98 -6.33 -25.13 -33.58
CA TYR A 98 -5.87 -25.07 -32.20
C TYR A 98 -5.25 -23.71 -31.91
N TYR A 99 -5.19 -23.36 -30.62
CA TYR A 99 -4.35 -22.27 -30.16
C TYR A 99 -3.61 -22.64 -28.87
N ASP A 100 -2.41 -22.09 -28.76
CA ASP A 100 -1.61 -22.09 -27.55
C ASP A 100 -1.57 -20.65 -27.02
N VAL A 101 -1.74 -20.45 -25.71
CA VAL A 101 -1.68 -19.14 -25.07
C VAL A 101 -0.82 -19.19 -23.82
N SER A 102 0.05 -18.20 -23.65
CA SER A 102 0.86 -18.01 -22.45
C SER A 102 0.70 -16.62 -21.88
N VAL A 103 0.74 -16.53 -20.56
CA VAL A 103 0.61 -15.28 -19.78
C VAL A 103 1.75 -15.23 -18.78
N ALA A 104 2.51 -14.13 -18.79
CA ALA A 104 3.61 -13.89 -17.86
C ALA A 104 3.51 -12.46 -17.30
N LEU A 105 3.92 -12.26 -16.06
CA LEU A 105 4.11 -10.91 -15.51
C LEU A 105 5.22 -10.19 -16.29
N ASP A 106 5.02 -8.91 -16.62
CA ASP A 106 6.09 -8.08 -17.12
C ASP A 106 7.07 -7.75 -15.99
N THR A 107 8.34 -8.09 -16.16
CA THR A 107 9.40 -7.87 -15.17
C THR A 107 10.37 -6.76 -15.56
N SER A 108 10.05 -5.97 -16.60
CA SER A 108 10.88 -4.84 -17.03
C SER A 108 10.94 -3.73 -15.99
N ASP A 109 9.87 -3.58 -15.19
CA ASP A 109 9.79 -2.72 -14.02
C ASP A 109 9.35 -3.55 -12.81
N SER A 110 10.16 -3.55 -11.75
CA SER A 110 9.87 -4.31 -10.52
C SER A 110 8.75 -3.70 -9.67
N THR A 111 8.36 -2.45 -9.96
CA THR A 111 7.33 -1.69 -9.24
C THR A 111 5.96 -1.82 -9.91
N ASP A 112 5.90 -1.96 -11.24
CA ASP A 112 4.67 -2.22 -11.98
C ASP A 112 4.35 -3.73 -12.01
N ARG A 113 3.51 -4.16 -11.07
CA ARG A 113 3.04 -5.55 -10.98
C ARG A 113 1.64 -5.76 -11.56
N CYS A 114 1.18 -4.81 -12.38
CA CYS A 114 -0.15 -4.84 -12.99
C CYS A 114 -0.12 -5.12 -14.50
N LEU A 115 1.07 -5.16 -15.12
CA LEU A 115 1.29 -5.39 -16.55
C LEU A 115 1.72 -6.83 -16.84
N TYR A 116 1.09 -7.44 -17.85
CA TYR A 116 1.29 -8.83 -18.23
C TYR A 116 1.56 -8.97 -19.73
N ASN A 117 2.55 -9.79 -20.06
CA ASN A 117 2.87 -10.17 -21.42
C ASN A 117 2.12 -11.44 -21.81
N VAL A 118 1.37 -11.38 -22.90
CA VAL A 118 0.58 -12.49 -23.44
C VAL A 118 1.12 -12.86 -24.82
N SER A 119 1.34 -14.15 -25.05
CA SER A 119 1.67 -14.68 -26.38
C SER A 119 0.62 -15.72 -26.75
N CYS A 120 0.09 -15.64 -27.97
CA CYS A 120 -0.81 -16.62 -28.53
C CYS A 120 -0.33 -17.10 -29.91
N GLU A 121 -0.39 -18.40 -30.16
CA GLU A 121 -0.14 -19.00 -31.47
C GLU A 121 -1.34 -19.86 -31.85
N ALA A 122 -2.09 -19.45 -32.87
CA ALA A 122 -3.14 -20.26 -33.48
C ALA A 122 -2.55 -21.05 -34.65
N TYR A 123 -2.97 -22.31 -34.84
CA TYR A 123 -2.48 -23.16 -35.91
C TYR A 123 -3.52 -24.19 -36.38
N HIS A 124 -3.45 -24.52 -37.67
CA HIS A 124 -4.26 -25.56 -38.30
C HIS A 124 -3.45 -26.85 -38.45
N LEU A 125 -3.97 -27.97 -37.98
CA LEU A 125 -3.33 -29.28 -38.12
C LEU A 125 -3.91 -30.07 -39.28
N GLN A 126 -3.04 -30.50 -40.19
CA GLN A 126 -3.36 -31.43 -41.26
C GLN A 126 -2.40 -32.63 -41.18
N ASN A 127 -2.94 -33.84 -41.01
CA ASN A 127 -2.15 -35.08 -40.85
C ASN A 127 -1.07 -34.99 -39.74
N GLY A 128 -1.38 -34.30 -38.64
CA GLY A 128 -0.47 -34.12 -37.51
C GLY A 128 0.64 -33.07 -37.73
N ARG A 129 0.59 -32.28 -38.81
CA ARG A 129 1.53 -31.18 -39.08
C ARG A 129 0.82 -29.83 -39.10
N LYS A 130 1.48 -28.77 -38.64
CA LYS A 130 0.99 -27.39 -38.76
C LYS A 130 0.99 -27.00 -40.24
N ALA A 131 -0.18 -26.92 -40.87
CA ALA A 131 -0.34 -26.50 -42.26
C ALA A 131 -0.52 -24.97 -42.39
N GLY A 132 -0.88 -24.29 -41.30
CA GLY A 132 -0.88 -22.84 -41.18
C GLY A 132 -0.72 -22.43 -39.72
N SER A 133 -0.14 -21.24 -39.48
CA SER A 133 -0.04 -20.65 -38.16
C SER A 133 -0.19 -19.13 -38.19
N TYR A 134 -0.68 -18.57 -37.10
CA TYR A 134 -0.82 -17.13 -36.89
C TYR A 134 -0.50 -16.79 -35.43
N GLY A 135 0.49 -15.93 -35.21
CA GLY A 135 0.95 -15.54 -33.89
C GLY A 135 0.57 -14.10 -33.51
N LEU A 136 0.14 -13.92 -32.26
CA LEU A 136 -0.10 -12.61 -31.63
C LEU A 136 0.71 -12.50 -30.33
N SER A 137 1.18 -11.29 -30.06
CA SER A 137 1.71 -10.91 -28.74
C SER A 137 1.01 -9.64 -28.27
N ALA A 138 0.66 -9.58 -27.00
CA ALA A 138 0.00 -8.43 -26.42
C ALA A 138 0.53 -8.10 -25.02
N ALA A 139 0.41 -6.84 -24.64
CA ALA A 139 0.61 -6.40 -23.27
C ALA A 139 -0.76 -6.05 -22.68
N ILE A 140 -1.18 -6.74 -21.62
CA ILE A 140 -2.46 -6.51 -20.92
C ILE A 140 -2.16 -5.96 -19.55
N ARG A 141 -2.87 -4.90 -19.13
CA ARG A 141 -2.75 -4.35 -17.79
C ARG A 141 -4.08 -4.40 -17.06
N LEU A 142 -4.02 -4.76 -15.77
CA LEU A 142 -5.17 -4.74 -14.88
C LEU A 142 -5.39 -3.31 -14.37
N ASN A 143 -6.63 -2.82 -14.46
CA ASN A 143 -7.01 -1.49 -14.01
C ASN A 143 -8.54 -1.39 -13.75
N PRO A 144 -9.01 -0.69 -12.70
CA PRO A 144 -8.22 -0.28 -11.54
C PRO A 144 -7.54 -1.47 -10.87
N ALA A 145 -6.37 -1.23 -10.27
CA ALA A 145 -5.58 -2.20 -9.52
C ALA A 145 -5.36 -1.68 -8.10
N ILE A 146 -6.33 -1.95 -7.21
CA ILE A 146 -6.34 -1.38 -5.86
C ILE A 146 -5.19 -1.93 -5.02
N GLY A 147 -4.21 -1.09 -4.71
CA GLY A 147 -3.09 -1.39 -3.83
C GLY A 147 -3.33 -1.00 -2.37
N LEU A 148 -4.03 0.12 -2.13
CA LEU A 148 -4.41 0.57 -0.79
C LEU A 148 -5.90 0.89 -0.76
N TRP A 149 -6.65 0.25 0.13
CA TRP A 149 -8.06 0.55 0.38
C TRP A 149 -8.28 0.98 1.82
N THR A 150 -8.76 2.21 2.06
CA THR A 150 -9.18 2.66 3.40
C THR A 150 -10.67 3.00 3.51
N LYS A 151 -11.28 2.73 4.67
CA LYS A 151 -12.70 3.11 4.93
C LYS A 151 -12.87 4.49 5.58
N THR A 152 -11.78 5.08 6.04
CA THR A 152 -11.76 6.41 6.65
C THR A 152 -10.72 7.30 5.98
N ASP A 153 -10.71 8.57 6.37
CA ASP A 153 -9.67 9.52 6.00
C ASP A 153 -8.28 8.92 6.24
N THR A 154 -7.35 9.18 5.32
CA THR A 154 -6.02 8.59 5.34
C THR A 154 -4.97 9.57 4.84
N THR A 155 -3.84 9.57 5.53
CA THR A 155 -2.65 10.35 5.16
C THR A 155 -1.58 9.41 4.65
N LEU A 156 -1.12 9.62 3.41
CA LEU A 156 0.08 8.97 2.88
C LEU A 156 1.30 9.74 3.38
N ARG A 157 2.13 9.11 4.21
CA ARG A 157 3.27 9.76 4.87
C ARG A 157 4.42 10.01 3.90
N PRO A 158 5.34 10.96 4.18
CA PRO A 158 6.38 11.38 3.24
C PRO A 158 7.25 10.25 2.65
N ASN A 159 7.58 9.25 3.47
CA ASN A 159 8.47 8.13 3.07
C ASN A 159 7.70 6.88 2.62
N TRP A 160 6.41 7.01 2.33
CA TRP A 160 5.59 5.92 1.80
C TRP A 160 5.61 5.92 0.28
N VAL A 161 5.44 4.73 -0.29
CA VAL A 161 5.32 4.50 -1.73
C VAL A 161 4.13 3.58 -1.97
N LEU A 162 3.28 3.95 -2.91
CA LEU A 162 2.18 3.18 -3.45
C LEU A 162 2.30 3.13 -4.97
N HIS A 163 2.54 1.94 -5.52
CA HIS A 163 2.39 1.67 -6.96
C HIS A 163 1.13 0.84 -7.17
N GLY A 164 0.15 1.42 -7.87
CA GLY A 164 -1.22 0.94 -7.96
C GLY A 164 -2.21 1.97 -7.41
N ASP A 165 -3.49 1.66 -7.52
CA ASP A 165 -4.55 2.61 -7.23
C ASP A 165 -4.90 2.66 -5.74
N MET A 166 -5.38 3.81 -5.29
CA MET A 166 -5.86 4.04 -3.93
C MET A 166 -7.38 4.18 -3.93
N LEU A 167 -8.07 3.46 -3.04
CA LEU A 167 -9.52 3.55 -2.86
C LEU A 167 -9.83 3.94 -1.42
N THR A 168 -10.40 5.12 -1.19
CA THR A 168 -10.64 5.66 0.15
C THR A 168 -12.06 6.20 0.27
N GLN A 169 -12.83 5.71 1.25
CA GLN A 169 -14.21 6.19 1.52
C GLN A 169 -14.26 7.59 2.15
N GLY A 170 -13.10 8.14 2.51
CA GLY A 170 -12.91 9.46 3.11
C GLY A 170 -12.07 10.39 2.24
N ASN A 171 -11.39 11.33 2.90
CA ASN A 171 -10.42 12.23 2.30
C ASN A 171 -9.01 11.63 2.32
N VAL A 172 -8.19 12.01 1.36
CA VAL A 172 -6.78 11.60 1.26
C VAL A 172 -5.89 12.83 1.36
N ILE A 173 -4.88 12.77 2.23
CA ILE A 173 -3.79 13.75 2.27
C ILE A 173 -2.53 13.03 1.80
N ASN A 174 -1.98 13.41 0.65
CA ASN A 174 -0.69 12.92 0.21
C ASN A 174 0.43 13.87 0.65
N GLN A 175 1.26 13.42 1.59
CA GLN A 175 2.46 14.13 2.04
C GLN A 175 3.75 13.61 1.36
N ALA A 176 3.67 12.49 0.64
CA ALA A 176 4.77 11.97 -0.15
C ALA A 176 4.98 12.78 -1.43
N VAL A 177 6.15 12.62 -2.05
CA VAL A 177 6.39 13.15 -3.39
C VAL A 177 5.40 12.52 -4.39
N ALA A 178 4.99 13.26 -5.42
CA ALA A 178 3.94 12.81 -6.34
C ALA A 178 4.25 11.42 -6.96
N ALA A 179 5.51 11.16 -7.30
CA ALA A 179 5.97 9.89 -7.86
C ALA A 179 5.82 8.69 -6.91
N SER A 180 5.66 8.92 -5.60
CA SER A 180 5.39 7.88 -4.63
C SER A 180 3.92 7.44 -4.62
N LEU A 181 3.01 8.17 -5.24
CA LEU A 181 1.61 7.79 -5.40
C LEU A 181 1.34 7.58 -6.89
N ASP A 182 1.79 6.43 -7.38
CA ASP A 182 1.80 6.02 -8.77
C ASP A 182 0.59 5.15 -9.11
N GLY A 183 -0.55 5.82 -9.26
CA GLY A 183 -1.85 5.23 -9.60
C GLY A 183 -2.97 6.26 -9.50
N ASP A 184 -4.19 5.84 -9.85
CA ASP A 184 -5.40 6.63 -9.68
C ASP A 184 -5.81 6.68 -8.19
N VAL A 185 -6.43 7.78 -7.77
CA VAL A 185 -6.94 7.98 -6.41
C VAL A 185 -8.44 8.15 -6.44
N PHE A 186 -9.16 7.18 -5.88
CA PHE A 186 -10.60 7.16 -5.75
C PHE A 186 -10.99 7.59 -4.32
N ALA A 187 -11.36 8.86 -4.12
CA ALA A 187 -11.61 9.43 -2.80
C ALA A 187 -12.69 10.54 -2.84
N ASN A 188 -13.09 11.04 -1.67
CA ASN A 188 -13.96 12.23 -1.60
C ASN A 188 -13.18 13.50 -2.00
N GLN A 189 -11.94 13.61 -1.53
CA GLN A 189 -11.02 14.69 -1.85
C GLN A 189 -9.58 14.17 -1.75
N LEU A 190 -8.70 14.66 -2.62
CA LEU A 190 -7.25 14.53 -2.49
C LEU A 190 -6.64 15.90 -2.22
N THR A 191 -5.88 16.00 -1.13
CA THR A 191 -4.98 17.13 -0.84
C THR A 191 -3.55 16.68 -1.09
N GLY A 192 -2.87 17.27 -2.08
CA GLY A 192 -1.56 16.82 -2.55
C GLY A 192 -1.62 16.43 -4.03
N ALA A 193 -0.59 15.74 -4.53
CA ALA A 193 -0.50 15.32 -5.93
C ALA A 193 -0.28 13.81 -6.06
N CYS A 194 -0.75 13.21 -7.16
CA CYS A 194 -0.47 11.82 -7.56
C CYS A 194 -0.03 11.80 -9.03
N VAL A 195 0.53 10.68 -9.49
CA VAL A 195 0.84 10.48 -10.92
C VAL A 195 -0.42 10.25 -11.73
N GLY A 196 -1.37 9.45 -11.21
CA GLY A 196 -2.62 9.13 -11.86
C GLY A 196 -3.70 10.21 -11.69
N GLN A 197 -4.94 9.83 -11.94
CA GLN A 197 -6.11 10.71 -11.88
C GLN A 197 -6.82 10.60 -10.53
N THR A 198 -7.34 11.73 -10.05
CA THR A 198 -8.28 11.72 -8.93
C THR A 198 -9.70 11.54 -9.45
N ARG A 199 -10.42 10.58 -8.89
CA ARG A 199 -11.79 10.21 -9.26
C ARG A 199 -12.67 10.10 -8.01
N PRO A 200 -13.99 10.29 -8.12
CA PRO A 200 -14.91 10.02 -7.03
C PRO A 200 -14.86 8.54 -6.58
N TYR A 201 -15.02 8.29 -5.28
CA TYR A 201 -15.10 6.92 -4.73
C TYR A 201 -16.14 6.04 -5.44
N ALA A 202 -17.26 6.62 -5.89
CA ALA A 202 -18.36 5.91 -6.53
C ALA A 202 -18.03 5.33 -7.92
N ASP A 203 -16.92 5.75 -8.55
CA ASP A 203 -16.52 5.28 -9.89
C ASP A 203 -16.03 3.82 -9.87
N VAL A 204 -15.69 3.27 -8.69
CA VAL A 204 -15.23 1.88 -8.54
C VAL A 204 -16.34 1.03 -7.93
N SER A 205 -16.87 0.10 -8.73
CA SER A 205 -17.83 -0.91 -8.26
C SER A 205 -17.12 -2.14 -7.69
N LEU A 206 -16.41 -1.98 -6.58
CA LEU A 206 -15.74 -3.05 -5.86
C LEU A 206 -16.28 -3.17 -4.42
N ALA A 207 -16.50 -4.40 -3.95
CA ALA A 207 -16.90 -4.67 -2.56
C ALA A 207 -15.68 -5.01 -1.69
N TRP A 208 -15.77 -4.70 -0.39
CA TRP A 208 -14.69 -5.01 0.57
C TRP A 208 -14.35 -6.52 0.53
N PRO A 209 -13.07 -6.92 0.66
CA PRO A 209 -12.70 -8.32 0.63
C PRO A 209 -13.50 -9.15 1.65
N PRO A 210 -14.11 -10.28 1.24
CA PRO A 210 -14.93 -11.12 2.13
C PRO A 210 -14.07 -12.03 3.03
N VAL A 211 -13.15 -11.45 3.79
CA VAL A 211 -12.27 -12.14 4.75
C VAL A 211 -12.67 -11.77 6.16
N THR A 212 -12.90 -12.78 7.01
CA THR A 212 -13.30 -12.63 8.41
C THR A 212 -12.47 -13.55 9.31
N SER A 213 -12.69 -13.46 10.63
CA SER A 213 -12.05 -14.36 11.61
C SER A 213 -12.42 -15.85 11.45
N SER A 214 -13.44 -16.14 10.66
CA SER A 214 -13.92 -17.48 10.32
C SER A 214 -13.53 -17.91 8.90
N TYR A 215 -12.60 -17.21 8.23
CA TYR A 215 -12.16 -17.56 6.89
C TYR A 215 -11.64 -19.02 6.83
N THR A 216 -12.07 -19.75 5.82
CA THR A 216 -11.66 -21.12 5.52
C THR A 216 -11.42 -21.27 4.02
N LYS A 217 -10.60 -22.26 3.66
CA LYS A 217 -10.35 -22.65 2.28
C LYS A 217 -10.20 -24.17 2.19
N ILE A 218 -10.91 -24.80 1.26
CA ILE A 218 -11.06 -26.27 1.16
C ILE A 218 -9.71 -27.01 1.17
N LEU A 219 -8.69 -26.48 0.50
CA LEU A 219 -7.38 -27.11 0.36
C LEU A 219 -6.31 -26.51 1.30
N LEU A 220 -6.71 -25.74 2.31
CA LEU A 220 -5.78 -25.12 3.25
C LEU A 220 -6.23 -25.40 4.70
N SER A 221 -5.55 -26.34 5.35
CA SER A 221 -5.87 -26.70 6.74
C SER A 221 -5.60 -25.54 7.69
N ARG A 222 -6.40 -25.45 8.77
CA ARG A 222 -6.23 -24.44 9.83
C ARG A 222 -5.48 -25.03 11.02
N ARG A 223 -4.51 -24.30 11.56
CA ARG A 223 -3.74 -24.69 12.75
C ARG A 223 -3.60 -23.53 13.73
N GLU A 224 -3.79 -23.80 15.01
CA GLU A 224 -3.70 -22.78 16.05
C GLU A 224 -2.25 -22.43 16.41
N ILE A 225 -1.99 -21.13 16.60
CA ILE A 225 -0.80 -20.58 17.24
C ILE A 225 -1.11 -20.38 18.73
N THR A 226 -0.52 -21.22 19.57
CA THR A 226 -0.73 -21.19 21.02
C THR A 226 0.26 -20.25 21.74
N SER A 227 1.43 -19.97 21.17
CA SER A 227 2.45 -19.09 21.74
C SER A 227 2.28 -17.62 21.31
N SER A 228 2.52 -16.70 22.25
CA SER A 228 2.64 -15.27 22.02
C SER A 228 3.65 -14.72 23.04
N PRO A 229 4.82 -14.18 22.63
CA PRO A 229 5.23 -13.93 21.25
C PRO A 229 5.51 -15.21 20.45
N LEU A 230 5.17 -15.20 19.16
CA LEU A 230 5.60 -16.20 18.19
C LEU A 230 7.02 -15.86 17.74
N SER A 231 7.98 -16.72 18.05
CA SER A 231 9.42 -16.51 17.78
C SER A 231 10.02 -17.56 16.84
N SER A 232 9.23 -18.52 16.36
CA SER A 232 9.66 -19.56 15.43
C SER A 232 8.76 -19.55 14.19
N SER A 233 9.38 -19.86 13.04
CA SER A 233 8.69 -19.92 11.75
C SER A 233 7.88 -21.21 11.62
N PRO A 234 6.56 -21.14 11.43
CA PRO A 234 5.78 -22.34 11.12
C PRO A 234 6.15 -22.88 9.73
N GLY A 235 6.50 -24.17 9.65
CA GLY A 235 7.14 -24.75 8.45
C GLY A 235 6.20 -25.23 7.32
N GLU A 236 4.89 -25.05 7.44
CA GLU A 236 3.91 -25.56 6.47
C GLU A 236 2.97 -24.47 5.96
N VAL A 237 2.54 -24.61 4.70
CA VAL A 237 1.55 -23.75 4.06
C VAL A 237 0.16 -24.04 4.63
N ARG A 238 -0.35 -23.18 5.52
CA ARG A 238 -1.61 -23.38 6.25
C ARG A 238 -2.30 -22.05 6.59
N ILE A 239 -3.53 -22.13 7.11
CA ILE A 239 -4.12 -21.01 7.85
C ILE A 239 -3.64 -21.11 9.30
N TRP A 240 -2.66 -20.28 9.64
CA TRP A 240 -2.17 -20.14 11.01
C TRP A 240 -3.05 -19.12 11.73
N TRP A 241 -3.80 -19.58 12.73
CA TRP A 241 -4.78 -18.74 13.41
C TRP A 241 -4.44 -18.57 14.89
N ARG A 242 -4.69 -17.39 15.44
CA ARG A 242 -4.57 -17.13 16.87
C ARG A 242 -5.90 -17.37 17.58
N GLY A 243 -5.95 -18.37 18.45
CA GLY A 243 -7.06 -18.60 19.39
C GLY A 243 -6.91 -17.83 20.71
N GLY A 244 -7.71 -18.19 21.71
CA GLY A 244 -7.68 -17.56 23.04
C GLY A 244 -8.18 -16.12 23.04
N ASP A 245 -7.35 -15.21 23.56
CA ASP A 245 -7.59 -13.76 23.61
C ASP A 245 -7.59 -13.10 22.22
N GLY A 246 -7.17 -13.84 21.18
CA GLY A 246 -7.20 -13.38 19.79
C GLY A 246 -6.05 -12.43 19.42
N HIS A 247 -5.24 -12.01 20.39
CA HIS A 247 -4.09 -11.14 20.19
C HIS A 247 -2.82 -11.94 19.94
N LEU A 248 -1.95 -11.48 19.04
CA LEU A 248 -0.68 -12.13 18.72
C LEU A 248 0.45 -11.12 18.71
N THR A 249 1.54 -11.43 19.39
CA THR A 249 2.82 -10.75 19.19
C THR A 249 3.70 -11.59 18.26
N LEU A 250 4.19 -11.01 17.19
CA LEU A 250 5.14 -11.60 16.26
C LEU A 250 6.54 -11.08 16.58
N GLY A 251 7.45 -11.98 16.91
CA GLY A 251 8.86 -11.65 17.07
C GLY A 251 9.56 -11.36 15.74
N GLY A 252 10.89 -11.25 15.77
CA GLY A 252 11.70 -11.05 14.58
C GLY A 252 11.98 -12.35 13.81
N ASN A 253 12.24 -12.23 12.51
CA ASN A 253 12.62 -13.32 11.59
C ASN A 253 11.61 -14.48 11.53
N VAL A 254 10.33 -14.21 11.80
CA VAL A 254 9.28 -15.22 11.68
C VAL A 254 8.75 -15.23 10.25
N THR A 255 8.83 -16.39 9.60
CA THR A 255 8.24 -16.62 8.28
C THR A 255 6.97 -17.44 8.43
N VAL A 256 5.84 -16.91 7.95
CA VAL A 256 4.56 -17.61 7.89
C VAL A 256 4.21 -17.90 6.44
N GLN A 257 4.01 -19.17 6.10
CA GLN A 257 3.53 -19.59 4.77
C GLN A 257 2.05 -19.92 4.81
N GLY A 258 1.29 -19.38 3.86
CA GLY A 258 -0.17 -19.47 3.82
C GLY A 258 -0.82 -18.19 4.33
N MET A 259 -1.71 -18.30 5.32
CA MET A 259 -2.44 -17.17 5.88
C MET A 259 -2.13 -17.03 7.37
N LEU A 260 -1.85 -15.81 7.84
CA LEU A 260 -1.89 -15.47 9.25
C LEU A 260 -3.25 -14.83 9.58
N LEU A 261 -4.00 -15.43 10.50
CA LEU A 261 -5.33 -14.98 10.91
C LEU A 261 -5.33 -14.64 12.40
N VAL A 262 -5.41 -13.35 12.71
CA VAL A 262 -5.40 -12.80 14.08
C VAL A 262 -6.74 -12.11 14.34
N PRO A 263 -7.64 -12.67 15.15
CA PRO A 263 -8.95 -12.05 15.42
C PRO A 263 -8.87 -10.72 16.17
N GLY A 264 -7.85 -10.51 17.00
CA GLY A 264 -7.58 -9.27 17.73
C GLY A 264 -6.44 -8.46 17.11
N ASP A 265 -5.63 -7.84 17.95
CA ASP A 265 -4.47 -7.05 17.54
C ASP A 265 -3.26 -7.94 17.20
N LEU A 266 -2.55 -7.57 16.13
CA LEU A 266 -1.26 -8.14 15.77
C LEU A 266 -0.17 -7.12 16.07
N THR A 267 0.72 -7.42 17.01
CA THR A 267 1.89 -6.59 17.33
C THR A 267 3.16 -7.22 16.77
N VAL A 268 3.94 -6.50 15.97
CA VAL A 268 5.23 -6.94 15.46
C VAL A 268 6.35 -6.20 16.20
N THR A 269 7.14 -6.95 16.96
CA THR A 269 8.18 -6.42 17.87
C THR A 269 9.60 -6.76 17.42
N GLY A 270 9.78 -7.32 16.22
CA GLY A 270 11.10 -7.60 15.68
C GLY A 270 11.19 -7.49 14.17
N SER A 271 12.42 -7.40 13.67
CA SER A 271 12.69 -7.19 12.25
C SER A 271 12.64 -8.47 11.41
N GLY A 272 12.36 -8.35 10.11
CA GLY A 272 12.58 -9.40 9.11
C GLY A 272 11.48 -10.46 9.02
N SER A 273 10.38 -10.30 9.77
CA SER A 273 9.26 -11.23 9.68
C SER A 273 8.52 -11.09 8.35
N THR A 274 8.15 -12.22 7.75
CA THR A 274 7.54 -12.29 6.42
C THR A 274 6.31 -13.18 6.44
N ILE A 275 5.24 -12.76 5.79
CA ILE A 275 4.01 -13.52 5.64
C ILE A 275 3.74 -13.67 4.15
N THR A 276 3.68 -14.90 3.64
CA THR A 276 3.49 -15.18 2.21
C THR A 276 2.24 -15.99 1.98
N ALA A 277 1.30 -15.42 1.21
CA ALA A 277 0.04 -16.05 0.85
C ALA A 277 0.24 -17.41 0.17
N ALA A 278 -0.67 -18.35 0.47
CA ALA A 278 -0.92 -19.46 -0.43
C ALA A 278 -1.68 -18.94 -1.67
N PRO A 279 -1.56 -19.60 -2.85
CA PRO A 279 -2.33 -19.21 -4.04
C PRO A 279 -3.81 -19.08 -3.71
N ASN A 280 -4.50 -18.04 -4.19
CA ASN A 280 -5.94 -17.83 -3.97
C ASN A 280 -6.38 -17.74 -2.49
N ALA A 281 -5.47 -17.38 -1.58
CA ALA A 281 -5.75 -17.10 -0.18
C ALA A 281 -5.16 -15.75 0.22
N PRO A 282 -5.74 -15.02 1.19
CA PRO A 282 -5.12 -13.82 1.72
C PRO A 282 -3.85 -14.18 2.50
N ALA A 283 -2.90 -13.25 2.58
CA ALA A 283 -1.70 -13.42 3.39
C ALA A 283 -1.99 -13.13 4.87
N LEU A 284 -2.72 -12.05 5.15
CA LEU A 284 -2.91 -11.54 6.50
C LEU A 284 -4.36 -11.09 6.74
N TYR A 285 -4.92 -11.50 7.86
CA TYR A 285 -6.14 -10.92 8.44
C TYR A 285 -5.87 -10.53 9.90
N VAL A 286 -6.19 -9.27 10.23
CA VAL A 286 -6.16 -8.73 11.59
C VAL A 286 -7.51 -8.13 11.90
N GLY A 287 -8.21 -8.67 12.90
CA GLY A 287 -9.54 -8.18 13.30
C GLY A 287 -9.49 -6.90 14.14
N GLY A 288 -8.36 -6.63 14.80
CA GLY A 288 -8.06 -5.39 15.50
C GLY A 288 -7.00 -4.54 14.79
N ASN A 289 -6.11 -3.93 15.56
CA ASN A 289 -5.02 -3.09 15.04
C ASN A 289 -3.81 -3.93 14.60
N LEU A 290 -3.18 -3.51 13.50
CA LEU A 290 -1.83 -3.95 13.14
C LEU A 290 -0.84 -2.94 13.71
N ILE A 291 -0.01 -3.39 14.65
CA ILE A 291 0.90 -2.53 15.42
C ILE A 291 2.34 -2.94 15.10
N LEU A 292 3.10 -2.01 14.52
CA LEU A 292 4.45 -2.22 14.01
C LEU A 292 5.42 -1.36 14.83
N GLU A 293 5.77 -1.84 16.04
CA GLU A 293 6.65 -1.10 16.96
C GLU A 293 8.13 -1.20 16.55
N ASP A 294 8.61 -2.38 16.14
CA ASP A 294 10.02 -2.62 15.73
C ASP A 294 10.12 -3.47 14.45
N ALA A 295 9.13 -3.32 13.57
CA ALA A 295 8.89 -4.18 12.42
C ALA A 295 9.76 -3.87 11.19
N ASN A 296 11.04 -3.54 11.38
CA ASN A 296 11.93 -3.24 10.27
C ASN A 296 12.01 -4.43 9.31
N ASN A 297 11.93 -4.20 7.99
CA ASN A 297 11.91 -5.27 7.00
C ASN A 297 10.72 -6.24 7.12
N PHE A 298 9.60 -5.84 7.73
CA PHE A 298 8.37 -6.64 7.77
C PHE A 298 7.73 -6.71 6.38
N LYS A 299 7.38 -7.92 5.91
CA LYS A 299 6.86 -8.13 4.57
C LYS A 299 5.57 -8.95 4.58
N VAL A 300 4.60 -8.52 3.79
CA VAL A 300 3.38 -9.29 3.51
C VAL A 300 3.26 -9.45 2.00
N ASP A 301 3.39 -10.67 1.52
CA ASP A 301 3.26 -11.05 0.11
C ASP A 301 1.91 -11.73 -0.13
N GLY A 302 0.91 -10.91 -0.43
CA GLY A 302 -0.48 -11.25 -0.67
C GLY A 302 -1.41 -10.17 -0.15
N LEU A 303 -2.72 -10.42 -0.20
CA LEU A 303 -3.72 -9.50 0.35
C LEU A 303 -3.62 -9.42 1.88
N ALA A 304 -3.49 -8.21 2.41
CA ALA A 304 -3.55 -7.92 3.84
C ALA A 304 -4.84 -7.17 4.19
N ILE A 305 -5.58 -7.67 5.18
CA ILE A 305 -6.81 -7.05 5.68
C ILE A 305 -6.63 -6.73 7.15
N VAL A 306 -6.85 -5.46 7.52
CA VAL A 306 -6.80 -4.96 8.90
C VAL A 306 -8.09 -4.22 9.19
N ASN A 307 -8.89 -4.73 10.13
CA ASN A 307 -10.17 -4.13 10.49
C ASN A 307 -10.05 -2.97 11.49
N GLY A 308 -8.91 -2.82 12.16
CA GLY A 308 -8.57 -1.69 13.00
C GLY A 308 -7.64 -0.69 12.32
N ASN A 309 -6.78 -0.06 13.12
CA ASN A 309 -5.79 0.90 12.65
C ASN A 309 -4.47 0.21 12.28
N LEU A 310 -3.71 0.84 11.39
CA LEU A 310 -2.30 0.53 11.19
C LEU A 310 -1.49 1.53 12.04
N ARG A 311 -0.83 1.03 13.07
CA ARG A 311 0.07 1.81 13.93
C ARG A 311 1.50 1.45 13.58
N LEU A 312 2.32 2.44 13.27
CA LEU A 312 3.73 2.26 12.94
C LEU A 312 4.59 3.16 13.81
N ARG A 313 5.70 2.64 14.31
CA ARG A 313 6.73 3.51 14.87
C ARG A 313 7.27 4.45 13.79
N GLY A 314 7.47 5.72 14.12
CA GLY A 314 8.04 6.72 13.22
C GLY A 314 9.43 6.39 12.67
N GLY A 315 10.10 5.36 13.20
CA GLY A 315 11.40 4.86 12.71
C GLY A 315 11.32 3.53 11.95
N ALA A 316 10.13 2.96 11.75
CA ALA A 316 9.98 1.70 11.03
C ALA A 316 10.38 1.86 9.56
N TYR A 317 11.26 0.99 9.05
CA TYR A 317 11.73 1.06 7.67
C TYR A 317 11.60 -0.26 6.91
N ASN A 318 11.51 -0.16 5.58
CA ASN A 318 11.39 -1.29 4.64
C ASN A 318 10.20 -2.22 4.97
N VAL A 319 9.09 -1.65 5.45
CA VAL A 319 7.83 -2.38 5.60
C VAL A 319 7.21 -2.51 4.21
N LYS A 320 6.84 -3.72 3.78
CA LYS A 320 6.36 -3.96 2.42
C LYS A 320 5.07 -4.78 2.38
N PHE A 321 4.08 -4.30 1.64
CA PHE A 321 2.87 -5.04 1.27
C PHE A 321 2.86 -5.24 -0.25
N THR A 322 3.02 -6.48 -0.72
CA THR A 322 2.95 -6.84 -2.14
C THR A 322 1.66 -7.61 -2.41
N GLY A 323 0.71 -7.06 -3.15
CA GLY A 323 -0.64 -7.60 -3.33
C GLY A 323 -1.67 -6.51 -3.11
N GLY A 324 -1.73 -6.01 -1.87
CA GLY A 324 -2.53 -4.86 -1.47
C GLY A 324 -2.79 -4.84 0.04
N LEU A 325 -3.13 -3.67 0.56
CA LEU A 325 -3.48 -3.43 1.95
C LEU A 325 -4.90 -2.84 2.05
N CYS A 326 -5.81 -3.57 2.69
CA CYS A 326 -7.15 -3.09 3.02
C CYS A 326 -7.22 -2.76 4.52
N LEU A 327 -7.40 -1.49 4.84
CA LEU A 327 -7.42 -0.94 6.20
C LEU A 327 -8.77 -0.30 6.53
N ALA A 328 -9.53 -0.85 7.47
CA ALA A 328 -10.81 -0.25 7.83
C ALA A 328 -10.67 0.98 8.73
N GLY A 329 -9.57 1.09 9.49
CA GLY A 329 -9.26 2.25 10.31
C GLY A 329 -8.28 3.24 9.65
N THR A 330 -7.57 3.96 10.50
CA THR A 330 -6.62 5.02 10.12
C THR A 330 -5.17 4.55 10.20
N VAL A 331 -4.29 5.23 9.48
CA VAL A 331 -2.83 5.11 9.64
C VAL A 331 -2.37 6.08 10.71
N ARG A 332 -1.68 5.58 11.74
CA ARG A 332 -1.12 6.38 12.84
C ARG A 332 0.35 6.06 13.03
N GLU A 333 1.14 7.11 13.20
CA GLU A 333 2.52 6.95 13.64
C GLU A 333 2.61 7.00 15.16
N THR A 334 3.63 6.35 15.72
CA THR A 334 3.95 6.39 17.13
C THR A 334 5.37 6.91 17.34
N ALA A 335 5.59 7.61 18.45
CA ALA A 335 6.92 7.99 18.91
C ALA A 335 7.29 7.16 20.14
N SER A 336 8.53 6.68 20.15
CA SER A 336 9.00 5.73 21.17
C SER A 336 9.33 6.39 22.50
N ASP A 337 9.03 5.71 23.60
CA ASP A 337 9.43 6.11 24.93
C ASP A 337 10.76 5.43 25.31
N ALA A 338 11.83 6.21 25.36
CA ALA A 338 13.18 5.78 25.69
C ALA A 338 13.42 5.62 27.20
N SER A 339 12.45 5.95 28.06
CA SER A 339 12.59 5.82 29.52
C SER A 339 12.53 4.36 30.00
N GLY A 340 11.95 3.47 29.19
CA GLY A 340 11.65 2.08 29.59
C GLY A 340 10.31 1.92 30.32
N CYS A 341 9.55 3.01 30.47
CA CYS A 341 8.28 3.05 31.19
C CYS A 341 7.06 2.63 30.34
N GLY A 342 7.24 2.46 29.02
CA GLY A 342 6.18 2.00 28.12
C GLY A 342 5.11 3.07 27.86
N ASN A 343 5.49 4.35 27.89
CA ASN A 343 4.59 5.47 27.62
C ASN A 343 4.70 5.93 26.15
N GLN A 344 4.53 5.01 25.19
CA GLN A 344 4.58 5.39 23.77
C GLN A 344 3.54 6.46 23.44
N LEU A 345 3.92 7.39 22.56
CA LEU A 345 3.01 8.42 22.06
C LEU A 345 2.34 7.93 20.77
N GLN A 346 1.03 8.12 20.68
CA GLN A 346 0.28 8.06 19.44
C GLN A 346 0.27 9.47 18.83
N LEU A 347 0.69 9.59 17.58
CA LEU A 347 0.59 10.83 16.83
C LEU A 347 -0.85 10.97 16.29
N VAL A 348 -1.47 12.10 16.54
CA VAL A 348 -2.83 12.44 16.11
C VAL A 348 -2.76 13.61 15.16
N GLY A 349 -3.56 13.53 14.09
CA GLY A 349 -3.45 14.43 12.95
C GLY A 349 -2.25 14.07 12.07
N ASN A 350 -1.53 15.09 11.66
CA ASN A 350 -0.47 15.03 10.67
C ASN A 350 0.83 15.73 11.07
N PRO A 351 1.31 15.58 12.32
CA PRO A 351 2.57 16.18 12.73
C PRO A 351 3.72 15.64 11.86
N ARG A 352 4.76 16.47 11.68
CA ARG A 352 5.85 16.20 10.75
C ARG A 352 7.17 16.03 11.47
N TRP A 353 7.96 15.08 11.00
CA TRP A 353 9.35 14.95 11.41
C TRP A 353 10.19 16.05 10.75
N THR A 354 10.97 16.77 11.53
CA THR A 354 11.81 17.89 11.08
C THR A 354 13.17 17.86 11.77
N ALA A 355 14.09 18.74 11.37
CA ALA A 355 15.38 18.88 12.05
C ALA A 355 15.19 19.43 13.47
N GLY A 356 15.75 18.72 14.45
CA GLY A 356 15.63 19.02 15.87
C GLY A 356 16.72 19.94 16.41
N ALA A 357 16.70 20.11 17.74
CA ALA A 357 17.76 20.79 18.47
C ALA A 357 18.96 19.87 18.70
N LEU A 358 18.70 18.59 18.94
CA LEU A 358 19.72 17.56 19.12
C LEU A 358 19.84 16.68 17.87
N ASP A 359 18.72 16.14 17.39
CA ASP A 359 18.65 15.22 16.24
C ASP A 359 17.50 15.62 15.29
N ASN A 360 16.39 14.87 15.31
CA ASN A 360 15.13 15.23 14.68
C ASN A 360 14.17 15.79 15.74
N ALA A 361 13.01 16.26 15.30
CA ALA A 361 11.97 16.81 16.13
C ALA A 361 10.60 16.50 15.56
N LEU A 362 9.59 16.69 16.40
CA LEU A 362 8.20 16.65 16.00
C LEU A 362 7.65 18.07 15.83
N ASP A 363 7.29 18.42 14.59
CA ASP A 363 6.60 19.67 14.25
C ASP A 363 5.09 19.49 14.35
N LEU A 364 4.47 20.31 15.19
CA LEU A 364 3.05 20.34 15.51
C LEU A 364 2.36 21.59 14.93
N SER A 365 3.06 22.36 14.09
CA SER A 365 2.56 23.62 13.51
C SER A 365 1.86 23.48 12.16
N VAL A 366 1.60 22.25 11.69
CA VAL A 366 1.04 22.05 10.35
C VAL A 366 -0.37 22.65 10.27
N LEU A 367 -0.54 23.57 9.32
CA LEU A 367 -1.80 24.27 9.11
C LEU A 367 -2.64 23.53 8.05
N ASP A 368 -3.14 22.35 8.40
CA ASP A 368 -3.99 21.53 7.52
C ASP A 368 -5.47 21.47 7.95
N GLY A 369 -5.82 22.21 9.02
CA GLY A 369 -7.18 22.25 9.57
C GLY A 369 -7.52 21.09 10.51
N VAL A 370 -6.58 20.19 10.77
CA VAL A 370 -6.71 19.09 11.74
C VAL A 370 -5.86 19.42 12.98
N ALA A 371 -6.25 18.86 14.13
CA ALA A 371 -5.49 19.03 15.35
C ALA A 371 -4.26 18.09 15.37
N ASP A 372 -3.07 18.70 15.42
CA ASP A 372 -1.80 17.98 15.49
C ASP A 372 -1.25 17.95 16.91
N TYR A 373 -1.14 16.75 17.46
CA TYR A 373 -0.62 16.52 18.80
C TYR A 373 -0.14 15.08 18.96
N ALA A 374 0.55 14.81 20.05
CA ALA A 374 0.95 13.46 20.44
C ALA A 374 0.33 13.12 21.81
N GLN A 375 -0.10 11.88 22.00
CA GLN A 375 -0.84 11.47 23.19
C GLN A 375 -0.42 10.09 23.70
N THR A 376 -0.23 9.92 25.01
CA THR A 376 -0.02 8.60 25.62
C THR A 376 -1.35 7.88 25.85
N SER A 377 -1.33 6.59 26.16
CA SER A 377 -2.55 5.87 26.60
C SER A 377 -3.17 6.48 27.86
N ASP A 378 -4.50 6.39 27.99
CA ASP A 378 -5.27 6.71 29.21
C ASP A 378 -4.87 5.85 30.42
N SER A 379 -4.24 4.70 30.15
CA SER A 379 -3.75 3.79 31.17
C SER A 379 -2.35 4.12 31.68
N SER A 380 -1.73 5.23 31.26
CA SER A 380 -0.41 5.64 31.74
C SER A 380 -0.46 6.06 33.21
N THR A 381 -0.01 5.14 34.09
CA THR A 381 0.07 5.37 35.53
C THR A 381 1.40 5.98 35.97
N GLN A 382 2.49 5.75 35.23
CA GLN A 382 3.82 6.25 35.64
C GLN A 382 3.98 7.77 35.48
N LEU A 383 3.17 8.39 34.61
CA LEU A 383 3.11 9.85 34.47
C LEU A 383 2.21 10.54 35.52
N GLN A 384 1.64 9.77 36.44
CA GLN A 384 0.94 10.31 37.61
C GLN A 384 1.96 10.79 38.66
N LEU A 385 2.32 12.05 38.56
CA LEU A 385 3.21 12.69 39.54
C LEU A 385 2.52 12.78 40.91
N ALA A 386 3.26 12.51 41.98
CA ALA A 386 2.75 12.51 43.36
C ALA A 386 3.62 13.34 44.33
N GLY A 387 4.67 13.99 43.84
CA GLY A 387 5.62 14.75 44.64
C GLY A 387 6.50 15.60 43.75
N GLN A 388 7.78 15.70 44.10
CA GLN A 388 8.76 16.44 43.29
C GLN A 388 8.85 15.92 41.85
N TYR A 389 9.17 16.81 40.91
CA TYR A 389 9.31 16.46 39.51
C TYR A 389 10.21 17.45 38.75
N THR A 390 10.61 17.03 37.55
CA THR A 390 11.19 17.92 36.53
C THR A 390 10.50 17.67 35.20
N LEU A 391 10.05 18.74 34.54
CA LEU A 391 9.63 18.72 33.14
C LEU A 391 10.73 19.38 32.31
N SER A 392 11.11 18.78 31.19
CA SER A 392 12.17 19.30 30.32
C SER A 392 11.84 19.04 28.86
N LEU A 393 12.13 19.99 27.99
CA LEU A 393 12.08 19.79 26.55
C LEU A 393 12.93 20.83 25.81
N TRP A 394 13.32 20.47 24.59
CA TRP A 394 13.66 21.46 23.59
C TRP A 394 12.38 21.87 22.84
N MET A 395 12.23 23.16 22.58
CA MET A 395 11.11 23.67 21.81
C MET A 395 11.52 24.81 20.89
N LYS A 396 10.82 24.91 19.76
CA LYS A 396 10.87 26.01 18.82
C LYS A 396 9.44 26.47 18.57
N ALA A 397 9.00 27.49 19.31
CA ALA A 397 7.64 28.00 19.20
C ALA A 397 7.46 28.74 17.86
N ALA A 398 6.28 28.64 17.26
CA ALA A 398 5.90 29.49 16.14
C ALA A 398 5.75 30.95 16.58
N ALA A 399 5.78 31.88 15.62
CA ALA A 399 5.66 33.31 15.86
C ALA A 399 4.43 33.74 16.68
N THR A 400 3.35 32.96 16.60
CA THR A 400 2.09 33.17 17.36
C THR A 400 1.67 31.89 18.06
N GLN A 401 1.02 32.03 19.20
CA GLN A 401 0.42 30.92 19.95
C GLN A 401 -1.06 31.19 20.24
N ASN A 402 -1.81 30.11 20.28
CA ASN A 402 -3.17 30.11 20.80
C ASN A 402 -3.19 30.41 22.31
N ASP A 403 -4.34 30.86 22.79
CA ASP A 403 -4.59 30.94 24.23
C ASP A 403 -4.62 29.54 24.85
N ASN A 404 -4.00 29.39 26.02
CA ASN A 404 -3.90 28.09 26.70
C ASN A 404 -3.24 26.98 25.88
N ALA A 405 -2.42 27.33 24.88
CA ALA A 405 -1.70 26.37 24.04
C ALA A 405 -0.91 25.37 24.90
N GLY A 406 -1.36 24.12 24.90
CA GLY A 406 -0.77 23.05 25.73
C GLY A 406 0.51 22.52 25.13
N VAL A 407 1.62 22.63 25.88
CA VAL A 407 2.92 22.07 25.44
C VAL A 407 3.07 20.64 25.94
N MET A 408 2.85 20.44 27.24
CA MET A 408 2.86 19.13 27.90
C MET A 408 1.77 19.15 28.98
N VAL A 409 0.67 18.44 28.77
CA VAL A 409 -0.50 18.51 29.66
C VAL A 409 -1.00 17.12 30.00
N ARG A 410 -0.89 16.73 31.28
CA ARG A 410 -1.49 15.49 31.79
C ARG A 410 -2.88 15.79 32.31
N CYS A 411 -3.87 15.08 31.82
CA CYS A 411 -5.27 15.28 32.21
C CYS A 411 -6.00 13.96 32.44
N SER A 412 -7.19 14.02 33.04
CA SER A 412 -8.13 12.90 33.09
C SER A 412 -8.44 12.35 31.70
N SER A 413 -8.95 11.13 31.62
CA SER A 413 -9.23 10.43 30.35
C SER A 413 -10.20 11.20 29.43
N ASP A 414 -11.11 11.98 30.01
CA ASP A 414 -12.05 12.86 29.30
C ASP A 414 -11.46 14.24 28.94
N GLY A 415 -10.21 14.51 29.33
CA GLY A 415 -9.53 15.78 29.11
C GLY A 415 -10.01 16.93 30.00
N LEU A 416 -11.01 16.74 30.86
CA LEU A 416 -11.67 17.82 31.60
C LEU A 416 -10.86 18.32 32.79
N ALA A 417 -10.11 17.45 33.46
CA ALA A 417 -9.33 17.78 34.64
C ALA A 417 -7.84 17.75 34.32
N THR A 418 -7.17 18.91 34.33
CA THR A 418 -5.71 18.97 34.20
C THR A 418 -5.05 18.55 35.51
N HIS A 419 -4.31 17.46 35.52
CA HIS A 419 -3.57 17.00 36.70
C HIS A 419 -2.34 17.87 36.94
N TRP A 420 -1.58 18.07 35.88
CA TRP A 420 -0.44 18.98 35.81
C TRP A 420 -0.18 19.35 34.35
N GLY A 421 0.44 20.50 34.10
CA GLY A 421 0.82 20.85 32.73
C GLY A 421 1.72 22.07 32.61
N LEU A 422 2.44 22.11 31.49
CA LEU A 422 3.18 23.26 30.95
C LEU A 422 2.44 23.74 29.70
N GLN A 423 2.03 25.00 29.70
CA GLN A 423 1.23 25.60 28.62
C GLN A 423 1.48 27.10 28.52
N PHE A 424 1.06 27.73 27.42
CA PHE A 424 0.98 29.19 27.35
C PHE A 424 -0.23 29.72 28.12
N ASN A 425 -0.14 30.95 28.63
CA ASN A 425 -1.28 31.65 29.21
C ASN A 425 -2.12 32.37 28.13
N THR A 426 -3.17 33.08 28.55
CA THR A 426 -4.05 33.86 27.68
C THR A 426 -3.58 35.32 27.48
N GLY A 427 -2.45 35.72 28.07
CA GLY A 427 -1.95 37.09 27.99
C GLY A 427 -1.32 37.40 26.63
N ASP A 428 -1.20 38.68 26.30
CA ASP A 428 -0.63 39.14 25.02
C ASP A 428 0.82 38.66 24.82
N SER A 429 1.62 38.66 25.89
CA SER A 429 3.01 38.20 25.84
C SER A 429 3.17 36.68 25.77
N LYS A 430 2.07 35.91 25.86
CA LYS A 430 2.03 34.43 25.85
C LYS A 430 3.17 33.84 26.68
N VAL A 431 3.04 33.96 27.99
CA VAL A 431 4.05 33.47 28.95
C VAL A 431 3.81 31.99 29.21
N LEU A 432 4.88 31.19 29.26
CA LEU A 432 4.80 29.79 29.69
C LEU A 432 4.47 29.73 31.18
N ILE A 433 3.49 28.89 31.51
CA ILE A 433 2.96 28.71 32.85
C ILE A 433 2.86 27.23 33.20
N VAL A 434 2.94 26.95 34.50
CA VAL A 434 2.71 25.62 35.07
C VAL A 434 1.38 25.63 35.82
N ARG A 435 0.57 24.60 35.59
CA ARG A 435 -0.72 24.38 36.26
C ARG A 435 -0.73 23.06 37.00
N HIS A 436 -1.44 23.00 38.12
CA HIS A 436 -1.71 21.79 38.90
C HIS A 436 -3.22 21.72 39.18
N LEU A 437 -3.84 20.55 39.25
CA LEU A 437 -5.31 20.45 39.47
C LEU A 437 -5.82 21.24 40.69
N GLY A 438 -5.05 21.25 41.78
CA GLY A 438 -5.41 21.96 43.01
C GLY A 438 -5.31 23.48 42.93
N ASP A 439 -4.96 24.05 41.77
CA ASP A 439 -4.65 25.46 41.62
C ASP A 439 -5.85 26.41 41.72
N GLY A 440 -7.10 25.91 41.65
CA GLY A 440 -8.30 26.76 41.72
C GLY A 440 -8.35 27.82 40.60
N GLY A 441 -7.69 27.57 39.48
CA GLY A 441 -7.50 28.52 38.38
C GLY A 441 -6.22 29.35 38.44
N ASN A 442 -5.37 29.17 39.45
CA ASN A 442 -4.07 29.83 39.54
C ASN A 442 -3.04 29.18 38.62
N ALA A 443 -1.99 29.91 38.22
CA ALA A 443 -0.91 29.35 37.43
C ALA A 443 0.43 29.94 37.88
N TRP A 444 1.47 29.11 37.91
CA TRP A 444 2.81 29.58 38.22
C TRP A 444 3.50 30.06 36.94
N SER A 445 3.96 31.32 36.93
CA SER A 445 4.67 31.88 35.78
C SER A 445 6.13 31.43 35.77
N THR A 446 6.59 30.91 34.63
CA THR A 446 8.00 30.54 34.43
C THR A 446 8.90 31.75 34.17
N GLY A 447 8.32 32.94 33.89
CA GLY A 447 9.07 34.12 33.44
C GLY A 447 9.68 34.00 32.05
N ILE A 448 9.23 33.01 31.25
CA ILE A 448 9.66 32.77 29.86
C ILE A 448 8.52 33.20 28.93
N THR A 449 8.78 34.18 28.09
CA THR A 449 7.78 34.75 27.16
C THR A 449 7.92 34.16 25.75
N LEU A 450 6.84 34.19 24.95
CA LEU A 450 6.89 33.74 23.55
C LEU A 450 7.94 34.50 22.73
N ALA A 451 8.16 35.79 23.02
CA ALA A 451 9.14 36.60 22.31
C ALA A 451 10.58 36.09 22.48
N GLU A 452 10.89 35.40 23.58
CA GLU A 452 12.21 34.85 23.87
C GLU A 452 12.45 33.49 23.23
N ILE A 453 11.40 32.74 22.88
CA ILE A 453 11.49 31.34 22.45
C ILE A 453 10.88 31.05 21.07
N ARG A 454 10.36 32.07 20.38
CA ARG A 454 9.84 31.91 19.02
C ARG A 454 10.96 31.79 18.00
N ASP A 455 10.71 30.99 16.97
CA ASP A 455 11.52 30.87 15.75
C ASP A 455 12.97 30.36 15.94
N ALA A 456 13.37 29.97 17.15
CA ALA A 456 14.65 29.33 17.47
C ALA A 456 14.49 28.19 18.49
N TRP A 457 15.45 27.27 18.50
CA TRP A 457 15.48 26.17 19.46
C TRP A 457 15.96 26.65 20.83
N HIS A 458 15.14 26.43 21.85
CA HIS A 458 15.46 26.72 23.24
C HIS A 458 15.18 25.53 24.13
N HIS A 459 16.04 25.33 25.13
CA HIS A 459 15.80 24.32 26.15
C HIS A 459 15.04 24.93 27.33
N VAL A 460 13.85 24.41 27.61
CA VAL A 460 13.00 24.83 28.73
C VAL A 460 12.93 23.70 29.74
N ALA A 461 13.18 24.02 31.02
CA ALA A 461 12.99 23.09 32.11
C ALA A 461 12.28 23.75 33.30
N VAL A 462 11.47 22.98 34.01
CA VAL A 462 10.83 23.37 35.27
C VAL A 462 11.03 22.27 36.29
N THR A 463 11.52 22.63 37.47
CA THR A 463 11.69 21.72 38.61
C THR A 463 10.76 22.13 39.74
N TRP A 464 10.09 21.16 40.38
CA TRP A 464 9.36 21.37 41.61
C TRP A 464 9.87 20.44 42.69
N ASN A 465 10.39 20.98 43.79
CA ASN A 465 10.89 20.18 44.91
C ASN A 465 9.82 19.84 45.96
N GLY A 466 8.54 20.06 45.64
CA GLY A 466 7.41 19.91 46.56
C GLY A 466 7.00 21.21 47.27
N THR A 467 7.83 22.26 47.25
CA THR A 467 7.52 23.56 47.86
C THR A 467 7.85 24.75 46.96
N THR A 468 8.90 24.64 46.16
CA THR A 468 9.45 25.70 45.33
C THR A 468 9.49 25.23 43.88
N MET A 469 8.91 26.04 42.99
CA MET A 469 9.08 25.92 41.54
C MET A 469 10.31 26.71 41.12
N THR A 470 11.08 26.17 40.20
CA THR A 470 12.20 26.87 39.55
C THR A 470 12.17 26.57 38.05
N SER A 471 12.24 27.60 37.21
CA SER A 471 12.30 27.49 35.75
C SER A 471 13.68 27.83 35.22
N TYR A 472 14.04 27.22 34.09
CA TYR A 472 15.29 27.42 33.40
C TYR A 472 15.05 27.62 31.91
N LEU A 473 15.76 28.56 31.31
CA LEU A 473 15.84 28.78 29.86
C LEU A 473 17.31 28.65 29.45
N ASP A 474 17.59 27.71 28.55
CA ASP A 474 18.94 27.39 28.08
C ASP A 474 19.95 27.10 29.20
N GLY A 475 19.44 26.53 30.30
CA GLY A 475 20.21 26.17 31.50
C GLY A 475 20.36 27.30 32.53
N ALA A 476 19.99 28.54 32.19
CA ALA A 476 20.00 29.66 33.14
C ALA A 476 18.67 29.73 33.90
N GLN A 477 18.73 29.90 35.23
CA GLN A 477 17.52 30.07 36.05
C GLN A 477 16.78 31.37 35.66
N ARG A 478 15.45 31.28 35.54
CA ARG A 478 14.59 32.39 35.11
C ARG A 478 13.68 32.88 36.21
N ALA A 479 12.95 31.99 36.86
CA ALA A 479 12.10 32.30 38.00
C ALA A 479 12.28 31.23 39.07
N SER A 480 12.11 31.64 40.33
CA SER A 480 12.00 30.72 41.46
C SER A 480 11.04 31.30 42.48
N GLY A 481 10.15 30.47 43.02
CA GLY A 481 9.15 30.93 43.98
C GLY A 481 8.37 29.80 44.62
N ALA A 482 7.74 30.11 45.76
CA ALA A 482 6.89 29.17 46.46
C ALA A 482 5.68 28.76 45.59
N TRP A 483 5.35 27.48 45.61
CA TRP A 483 4.18 26.91 44.96
C TRP A 483 3.61 25.79 45.83
N SER A 484 2.44 26.04 46.40
CA SER A 484 1.80 25.17 47.40
C SER A 484 0.58 24.41 46.87
N TYR A 485 0.24 24.57 45.59
CA TYR A 485 -0.92 23.90 45.01
C TYR A 485 -0.61 22.44 44.68
N ALA A 486 -1.51 21.55 45.06
CA ALA A 486 -1.32 20.11 44.91
C ALA A 486 -1.53 19.64 43.46
N LEU A 487 -0.74 18.65 43.05
CA LEU A 487 -0.94 17.91 41.80
C LEU A 487 -2.32 17.24 41.78
N GLY A 488 -2.91 17.10 40.59
CA GLY A 488 -4.08 16.25 40.41
C GLY A 488 -3.74 14.78 40.42
N SER A 489 -4.73 13.92 40.67
CA SER A 489 -4.58 12.47 40.75
C SER A 489 -5.64 11.75 39.93
N GLY A 490 -5.25 10.70 39.21
CA GLY A 490 -6.17 9.79 38.54
C GLY A 490 -5.58 9.17 37.27
N LEU A 491 -6.34 8.28 36.65
CA LEU A 491 -6.00 7.78 35.32
C LEU A 491 -6.16 8.88 34.25
N GLY A 492 -5.66 8.61 33.06
CA GLY A 492 -5.70 9.54 31.93
C GLY A 492 -4.36 9.58 31.20
N HIS A 493 -4.23 10.57 30.32
CA HIS A 493 -3.18 10.62 29.32
C HIS A 493 -2.39 11.92 29.37
N LEU A 494 -1.15 11.86 28.89
CA LEU A 494 -0.35 13.03 28.60
C LEU A 494 -0.55 13.44 27.13
N ASN A 495 -0.94 14.69 26.91
CA ASN A 495 -0.90 15.35 25.61
C ASN A 495 0.38 16.16 25.47
N LEU A 496 1.03 16.06 24.31
CA LEU A 496 2.05 16.98 23.84
C LEU A 496 1.48 17.73 22.63
N GLY A 497 1.44 19.05 22.68
CA GLY A 497 0.87 19.85 21.59
C GLY A 497 -0.58 20.28 21.76
N ALA A 498 -1.26 19.80 22.79
CA ALA A 498 -2.65 20.13 23.06
C ALA A 498 -2.90 20.30 24.56
N GLN A 499 -3.94 21.08 24.89
CA GLN A 499 -4.50 21.11 26.24
C GLN A 499 -5.26 19.79 26.54
N GLY A 500 -5.94 19.71 27.69
CA GLY A 500 -6.64 18.50 28.12
C GLY A 500 -7.66 17.99 27.11
N ILE A 501 -8.62 18.83 26.69
CA ILE A 501 -9.45 18.57 25.51
C ILE A 501 -8.77 19.23 24.30
N PRO A 502 -8.27 18.45 23.33
CA PRO A 502 -7.68 19.02 22.13
C PRO A 502 -8.72 19.79 21.32
N ALA A 503 -8.47 21.08 21.12
CA ALA A 503 -9.27 21.94 20.26
C ALA A 503 -8.33 22.84 19.46
N VAL A 504 -8.67 23.17 18.22
CA VAL A 504 -7.83 24.02 17.35
C VAL A 504 -7.43 25.35 17.97
N THR A 505 -8.21 25.85 18.93
CA THR A 505 -7.98 27.10 19.68
C THR A 505 -7.07 26.94 20.90
N THR A 506 -6.60 25.73 21.22
CA THR A 506 -5.75 25.42 22.38
C THR A 506 -4.55 24.53 22.02
N LEU A 507 -4.29 24.37 20.73
CA LEU A 507 -3.10 23.67 20.23
C LEU A 507 -1.86 24.55 20.35
N TYR A 508 -0.75 23.92 20.69
CA TYR A 508 0.57 24.49 20.53
C TYR A 508 0.99 24.45 19.07
N SER A 509 1.55 25.56 18.59
CA SER A 509 2.11 25.67 17.25
C SER A 509 3.62 25.75 17.32
N GLY A 510 4.33 24.73 16.88
CA GLY A 510 5.79 24.75 16.80
C GLY A 510 6.38 23.35 16.83
N ALA A 511 7.71 23.28 16.90
CA ALA A 511 8.41 22.01 17.02
C ALA A 511 8.83 21.73 18.47
N ILE A 512 8.86 20.45 18.83
CA ILE A 512 9.35 19.93 20.11
C ILE A 512 10.38 18.82 19.89
N ASP A 513 11.37 18.74 20.77
CA ASP A 513 12.45 17.75 20.74
C ASP A 513 12.80 17.35 22.19
N ASP A 514 13.31 16.13 22.36
CA ASP A 514 13.85 15.58 23.61
C ASP A 514 12.99 15.88 24.85
N VAL A 515 11.72 15.50 24.78
CA VAL A 515 10.73 15.74 25.82
C VAL A 515 10.92 14.74 26.97
N ARG A 516 11.01 15.24 28.20
CA ARG A 516 11.32 14.43 29.38
C ARG A 516 10.47 14.80 30.59
N VAL A 517 10.09 13.76 31.34
CA VAL A 517 9.41 13.87 32.63
C VAL A 517 10.19 13.06 33.66
N TYR A 518 10.55 13.67 34.78
CA TYR A 518 11.26 13.02 35.88
C TYR A 518 10.45 13.08 37.18
N SER A 519 10.57 12.05 38.03
CA SER A 519 10.00 12.02 39.40
C SER A 519 10.90 12.68 40.46
N ARG A 520 11.81 13.55 40.03
CA ARG A 520 12.78 14.25 40.90
C ARG A 520 12.97 15.69 40.46
N ALA A 521 13.20 16.59 41.41
CA ALA A 521 13.67 17.94 41.14
C ALA A 521 15.19 17.93 40.97
N TRP A 522 15.67 18.38 39.81
CA TRP A 522 17.09 18.45 39.48
C TRP A 522 17.70 19.82 39.77
N THR A 523 19.00 19.84 40.02
CA THR A 523 19.79 21.08 40.22
C THR A 523 20.11 21.74 38.88
N ALA A 524 20.54 23.01 38.90
CA ALA A 524 20.94 23.73 37.69
C ALA A 524 22.05 23.00 36.88
N VAL A 525 22.98 22.32 37.56
CA VAL A 525 24.04 21.53 36.90
C VAL A 525 23.45 20.33 36.16
N GLU A 526 22.54 19.60 36.80
CA GLU A 526 21.85 18.46 36.22
C GLU A 526 20.90 18.89 35.07
N ILE A 527 20.27 20.07 35.16
CA ILE A 527 19.53 20.66 34.04
C ILE A 527 20.46 20.95 32.86
N GLY A 528 21.69 21.42 33.11
CA GLY A 528 22.72 21.57 32.08
C GLY A 528 23.10 20.25 31.40
N GLN A 529 23.16 19.15 32.17
CA GLN A 529 23.40 17.81 31.65
C GLN A 529 22.22 17.31 30.79
N ILE A 530 20.99 17.49 31.26
CA ILE A 530 19.77 17.14 30.52
C ILE A 530 19.73 17.89 29.19
N ARG A 531 19.99 19.21 29.20
CA ARG A 531 20.07 20.04 27.99
C ARG A 531 21.09 19.51 26.98
N ALA A 532 22.22 18.99 27.44
CA ALA A 532 23.26 18.39 26.60
C ALA A 532 22.91 16.96 26.12
N GLY A 533 21.68 16.49 26.33
CA GLY A 533 21.19 15.18 25.90
C GLY A 533 21.40 14.05 26.91
N GLN A 534 22.03 14.28 28.06
CA GLN A 534 22.31 13.21 29.02
C GLN A 534 21.03 12.75 29.74
N SER A 535 20.67 11.47 29.66
CA SER A 535 19.57 10.89 30.43
C SER A 535 20.00 10.61 31.88
N LEU A 536 19.35 11.26 32.83
CA LEU A 536 19.50 10.98 34.26
C LEU A 536 18.56 9.84 34.71
N THR A 537 18.76 9.33 35.93
CA THR A 537 17.87 8.34 36.57
C THR A 537 16.49 8.94 36.87
N TYR A 538 15.52 8.12 37.30
CA TYR A 538 14.16 8.60 37.68
C TYR A 538 13.37 9.27 36.55
N VAL A 539 13.68 8.95 35.30
CA VAL A 539 12.88 9.36 34.14
C VAL A 539 11.62 8.49 34.06
N LEU A 540 10.46 9.13 33.87
CA LEU A 540 9.14 8.51 33.76
C LEU A 540 8.64 8.49 32.31
N GLY A 541 9.17 9.39 31.48
CA GLY A 541 8.87 9.49 30.05
C GLY A 541 10.02 10.22 29.36
N HIS A 542 10.49 9.68 28.24
CA HIS A 542 11.54 10.27 27.43
C HIS A 542 11.26 10.06 25.96
N TRP A 543 10.83 11.10 25.25
CA TRP A 543 10.57 11.06 23.81
C TRP A 543 11.62 11.90 23.11
N ARG A 544 12.55 11.21 22.44
CA ARG A 544 13.68 11.85 21.75
C ARG A 544 13.30 12.44 20.40
N PHE A 545 12.21 11.98 19.79
CA PHE A 545 11.79 12.36 18.45
C PHE A 545 12.90 12.27 17.40
N ASN A 546 13.83 11.33 17.56
CA ASN A 546 14.96 11.15 16.66
C ASN A 546 14.61 10.31 15.42
N GLU A 547 13.34 9.91 15.30
CA GLU A 547 12.80 9.22 14.14
C GLU A 547 12.70 10.12 12.89
N ALA A 548 12.68 9.52 11.70
CA ALA A 548 12.64 10.24 10.40
C ALA A 548 11.32 10.07 9.63
N GLY A 549 10.30 9.48 10.26
CA GLY A 549 9.05 9.05 9.63
C GLY A 549 9.09 7.62 9.12
N SER A 550 7.96 6.92 9.25
CA SER A 550 7.83 5.51 8.84
C SER A 550 7.95 5.37 7.33
N SER A 551 8.61 4.29 6.86
CA SER A 551 8.75 3.96 5.44
C SER A 551 8.04 2.65 5.13
N VAL A 552 7.01 2.76 4.27
CA VAL A 552 6.15 1.66 3.83
C VAL A 552 6.06 1.66 2.32
N THR A 553 6.24 0.51 1.69
CA THR A 553 5.99 0.31 0.26
C THR A 553 4.80 -0.61 0.06
N ILE A 554 3.81 -0.15 -0.70
CA ILE A 554 2.63 -0.90 -1.09
C ILE A 554 2.68 -1.08 -2.61
N LEU A 555 2.68 -2.32 -3.08
CA LEU A 555 2.63 -2.65 -4.50
C LEU A 555 1.34 -3.42 -4.77
N ALA A 556 0.48 -2.90 -5.64
CA ALA A 556 -0.67 -3.64 -6.14
C ALA A 556 -0.18 -4.84 -6.97
N ASP A 557 -0.62 -6.05 -6.63
CA ASP A 557 -0.41 -7.26 -7.44
C ASP A 557 -1.74 -8.02 -7.45
N PRO A 558 -2.65 -7.69 -8.39
CA PRO A 558 -4.03 -8.19 -8.34
C PRO A 558 -4.15 -9.71 -8.46
N VAL A 559 -3.25 -10.35 -9.21
CA VAL A 559 -3.20 -11.81 -9.32
C VAL A 559 -2.83 -12.42 -7.96
N ARG A 560 -1.85 -11.87 -7.26
CA ARG A 560 -1.44 -12.36 -5.94
C ARG A 560 -2.46 -12.04 -4.84
N ALA A 561 -3.18 -10.92 -4.94
CA ALA A 561 -4.18 -10.49 -3.96
C ALA A 561 -5.58 -11.10 -4.19
N SER A 562 -5.78 -11.80 -5.30
CA SER A 562 -7.03 -12.49 -5.58
C SER A 562 -7.23 -13.69 -4.67
N ILE A 563 -8.45 -13.87 -4.16
CA ILE A 563 -8.78 -14.92 -3.20
C ILE A 563 -10.04 -15.69 -3.60
N VAL A 564 -10.15 -16.91 -3.05
CA VAL A 564 -11.39 -17.69 -3.03
C VAL A 564 -11.93 -17.68 -1.60
N ALA A 565 -13.18 -17.25 -1.44
CA ALA A 565 -13.92 -17.29 -0.18
C ALA A 565 -15.15 -18.21 -0.33
N PRO A 566 -15.78 -18.65 0.77
CA PRO A 566 -16.97 -19.51 0.71
C PRO A 566 -18.13 -18.90 -0.12
N ALA A 567 -18.25 -17.57 -0.14
CA ALA A 567 -19.28 -16.85 -0.87
C ALA A 567 -18.93 -16.56 -2.35
N GLY A 568 -17.72 -16.87 -2.81
CA GLY A 568 -17.28 -16.62 -4.18
C GLY A 568 -15.81 -16.20 -4.31
N CYS A 569 -15.43 -15.79 -5.52
CA CYS A 569 -14.11 -15.26 -5.83
C CYS A 569 -14.07 -13.74 -5.63
N TRP A 570 -12.94 -13.21 -5.21
CA TRP A 570 -12.71 -11.77 -5.06
C TRP A 570 -11.33 -11.39 -5.61
N SER A 571 -11.24 -10.24 -6.28
CA SER A 571 -10.02 -9.66 -6.85
C SER A 571 -10.00 -8.15 -6.61
N PRO A 572 -8.84 -7.52 -6.36
CA PRO A 572 -8.74 -6.07 -6.26
C PRO A 572 -8.74 -5.36 -7.63
N ALA A 573 -8.73 -6.12 -8.74
CA ALA A 573 -8.88 -5.57 -10.08
C ALA A 573 -10.25 -5.88 -10.68
N THR A 574 -10.87 -4.88 -11.30
CA THR A 574 -12.22 -5.02 -11.88
C THR A 574 -12.22 -5.17 -13.41
N ASP A 575 -11.15 -4.76 -14.10
CA ASP A 575 -11.03 -4.88 -15.56
C ASP A 575 -9.58 -5.13 -16.00
N ALA A 576 -9.41 -5.53 -17.26
CA ALA A 576 -8.16 -5.81 -17.92
C ALA A 576 -8.16 -5.14 -19.31
N PHE A 577 -7.23 -4.21 -19.53
CA PHE A 577 -7.12 -3.46 -20.78
C PHE A 577 -5.91 -3.91 -21.61
N VAL A 578 -6.07 -3.92 -22.93
CA VAL A 578 -5.00 -4.25 -23.87
C VAL A 578 -4.22 -2.97 -24.19
N ARG A 579 -2.95 -2.90 -23.78
CA ARG A 579 -2.06 -1.75 -24.00
C ARG A 579 -1.47 -1.73 -25.41
N SER A 580 -1.14 -2.91 -25.94
CA SER A 580 -0.60 -3.06 -27.29
C SER A 580 -0.82 -4.48 -27.80
N VAL A 581 -0.99 -4.64 -29.11
CA VAL A 581 -1.03 -5.93 -29.80
C VAL A 581 -0.10 -5.85 -31.00
N ALA A 582 0.70 -6.89 -31.20
CA ALA A 582 1.58 -7.04 -32.35
C ALA A 582 1.45 -8.44 -32.97
N ARG A 583 1.57 -8.52 -34.29
CA ARG A 583 1.71 -9.79 -35.00
C ARG A 583 3.09 -10.36 -34.71
N LYS A 584 3.16 -11.63 -34.34
CA LYS A 584 4.42 -12.35 -34.25
C LYS A 584 4.83 -12.69 -35.68
N LEU A 585 5.86 -12.02 -36.19
CA LEU A 585 6.44 -12.38 -37.49
C LEU A 585 7.13 -13.76 -37.35
N PRO A 586 7.00 -14.62 -38.37
CA PRO A 586 7.58 -15.96 -38.34
C PRO A 586 9.11 -15.96 -38.23
#